data_AF-A0A087TTT6-F1
#
_entry.id   AF-A0A087TTT6-F1
#
_cell.length_a   1.000
_cell.length_b   1.000
_cell.length_c   1.000
_cell.angle_alpha   90.00
_cell.angle_beta   90.00
_cell.angle_gamma   90.00
#
_symmetry.space_group_name_H-M   'P 1'
#
loop_
_entity.id
_entity.type
_entity.pdbx_description
1 polymer ?
#
loop_
_entity_poly.entity_id
_entity_poly.type
_entity_poly.pdbx_seq_one_letter_code
_entity_poly.pdbx_strand_id
1 'polypeptide(L)'
;MTAPGLAWQACLKMTDQALELLTDVDMHLFIENGIRGGVSMITQRKSVANNKYLKNFDSTKESKYILYLDANNLYGWAMSQPLPYGNFEWVEPDKNIIEKILTLSEDSLDGYILEVDLEYPKELHNAHNDYPLAPEKMKIIANHLSPYAVSVLKNDKFISNTKLVPNLNPKFNYIIYHKNLQLYLSLGMKLTHVHKIIKFKQKAWLQPYIQFNTDQRKDAQTGYEKDFFKLMNNSVYGKTMENVRKHIDVQLVNTEKRAKKLVAAPTFHNFRIFDHDLVGIQRLKNCVSLNRPIYVGFVILELSKYHMYNFHYNHIKKQYGERAKLLFTDTDSLTYEILTEDVYRDMSFHMHLYDMSDYPKTHALYSISNKKKIGCFKDEMSSKAILEFIGLRAKMYSLLLDEMLSIAIKMGSKNLDVKAVLHTKFQSSKTNRF
;
A
#
# COMPACT_ATOMS: atom_id res chain seq x y z
N MET A 1 14.22 14.86 19.75
CA MET A 1 12.92 14.16 19.70
C MET A 1 12.39 14.26 18.27
N THR A 2 11.95 13.16 17.64
CA THR A 2 11.41 13.18 16.27
C THR A 2 9.90 12.96 16.29
N ALA A 3 9.18 13.47 15.29
CA ALA A 3 7.73 13.25 15.16
C ALA A 3 7.35 11.75 15.25
N PRO A 4 8.08 10.80 14.62
CA PRO A 4 7.78 9.38 14.82
C PRO A 4 8.06 8.84 16.21
N GLY A 5 9.09 9.34 16.89
CA GLY A 5 9.33 8.99 18.29
C GLY A 5 8.18 9.47 19.19
N LEU A 6 7.72 10.71 18.99
CA LEU A 6 6.59 11.28 19.72
C LEU A 6 5.30 10.50 19.47
N ALA A 7 4.94 10.27 18.20
CA ALA A 7 3.72 9.56 17.83
C ALA A 7 3.65 8.15 18.44
N TRP A 8 4.77 7.42 18.41
CA TRP A 8 4.87 6.08 19.00
C TRP A 8 4.67 6.09 20.52
N GLN A 9 5.36 7.01 21.23
CA GLN A 9 5.24 7.12 22.68
C GLN A 9 3.85 7.60 23.11
N ALA A 10 3.27 8.57 22.41
CA ALA A 10 1.92 9.05 22.67
C ALA A 10 0.88 7.94 22.45
N CYS A 11 1.01 7.18 21.37
CA CYS A 11 0.19 6.01 21.09
C CYS A 11 0.23 4.98 22.23
N LEU A 12 1.41 4.54 22.64
CA LEU A 12 1.55 3.54 23.72
C LEU A 12 0.99 4.08 25.04
N LYS A 13 1.26 5.35 25.36
CA LYS A 13 0.73 5.99 26.57
C LYS A 13 -0.80 6.10 26.56
N MET A 14 -1.40 6.43 25.42
CA MET A 14 -2.85 6.59 25.30
C MET A 14 -3.58 5.25 25.34
N THR A 15 -2.99 4.21 24.74
CA THR A 15 -3.63 2.89 24.63
C THR A 15 -3.34 1.97 25.81
N ASP A 16 -2.33 2.31 26.62
CA ASP A 16 -1.79 1.48 27.71
C ASP A 16 -1.50 0.04 27.27
N GLN A 17 -1.10 -0.11 25.99
CA GLN A 17 -0.89 -1.41 25.40
C GLN A 17 0.56 -1.87 25.62
N ALA A 18 0.72 -2.98 26.36
CA ALA A 18 1.97 -3.72 26.41
C ALA A 18 2.17 -4.52 25.10
N LEU A 19 3.32 -4.34 24.44
CA LEU A 19 3.70 -5.08 23.24
C LEU A 19 4.84 -6.03 23.58
N GLU A 20 4.61 -7.33 23.43
CA GLU A 20 5.64 -8.34 23.60
C GLU A 20 6.70 -8.19 22.50
N LEU A 21 7.98 -8.30 22.87
CA LEU A 21 9.07 -8.33 21.90
C LEU A 21 9.39 -9.79 21.57
N LEU A 22 9.58 -10.08 20.28
CA LEU A 22 10.00 -11.41 19.84
C LEU A 22 11.41 -11.70 20.37
N THR A 23 11.53 -12.72 21.21
CA THR A 23 12.82 -13.22 21.73
C THR A 23 13.42 -14.30 20.85
N ASP A 24 12.59 -14.98 20.06
CA ASP A 24 13.02 -15.93 19.04
C ASP A 24 13.42 -15.19 17.75
N VAL A 25 14.68 -15.37 17.34
CA VAL A 25 15.21 -14.78 16.11
C VAL A 25 14.55 -15.35 14.86
N ASP A 26 14.14 -16.62 14.88
CA ASP A 26 13.52 -17.28 13.74
C ASP A 26 12.10 -16.74 13.52
N MET A 27 11.33 -16.48 14.58
CA MET A 27 10.05 -15.75 14.46
C MET A 27 10.25 -14.36 13.87
N HIS A 28 11.30 -13.65 14.31
CA HIS A 28 11.58 -12.32 13.80
C HIS A 28 11.90 -12.35 12.29
N LEU A 29 12.80 -13.25 11.87
CA LEU A 29 13.19 -13.41 10.46
C LEU A 29 12.02 -13.90 9.61
N PHE A 30 11.20 -14.81 10.13
CA PHE A 30 9.98 -15.29 9.51
C PHE A 30 9.04 -14.13 9.19
N ILE A 31 8.71 -13.29 10.18
CA ILE A 31 7.84 -12.14 9.94
C ILE A 31 8.52 -11.12 9.02
N GLU A 32 9.82 -10.86 9.20
CA GLU A 32 10.58 -9.93 8.37
C GLU A 32 10.55 -10.30 6.88
N ASN A 33 10.68 -11.60 6.57
CA ASN A 33 10.62 -12.13 5.21
C ASN A 33 9.23 -11.97 4.57
N GLY A 34 8.17 -11.99 5.38
CA GLY A 34 6.79 -11.81 4.92
C GLY A 34 6.42 -10.35 4.59
N ILE A 35 7.19 -9.38 5.08
CA ILE A 35 6.86 -7.96 4.94
C ILE A 35 6.82 -7.56 3.46
N ARG A 36 5.66 -7.11 2.98
CA ARG A 36 5.44 -6.62 1.61
C ARG A 36 4.61 -5.35 1.63
N GLY A 37 5.15 -4.29 1.00
CA GLY A 37 4.52 -2.98 0.92
C GLY A 37 3.22 -2.96 0.10
N GLY A 38 2.70 -1.74 -0.14
CA GLY A 38 1.53 -1.53 -0.99
C GLY A 38 1.78 -1.96 -2.44
N VAL A 39 0.74 -2.49 -3.07
CA VAL A 39 0.78 -2.87 -4.50
C VAL A 39 0.68 -1.61 -5.34
N SER A 40 1.56 -1.48 -6.35
CA SER A 40 1.57 -0.34 -7.26
C SER A 40 1.85 -0.81 -8.66
N MET A 41 0.90 -0.66 -9.58
CA MET A 41 1.04 -1.11 -10.96
C MET A 41 0.11 -0.40 -11.93
N ILE A 42 0.49 -0.42 -13.20
CA ILE A 42 -0.34 -0.03 -14.35
C ILE A 42 -0.71 -1.32 -15.07
N THR A 43 -2.00 -1.59 -15.18
CA THR A 43 -2.56 -2.80 -15.84
C THR A 43 -2.97 -2.49 -17.26
N GLN A 44 -3.48 -1.27 -17.50
CA GLN A 44 -3.82 -0.76 -18.82
C GLN A 44 -3.05 0.53 -19.11
N ARG A 45 -2.53 0.69 -20.31
CA ARG A 45 -1.72 1.89 -20.63
C ARG A 45 -2.53 3.09 -21.08
N LYS A 46 -3.76 2.90 -21.55
CA LYS A 46 -4.64 3.98 -22.01
C LYS A 46 -6.09 3.55 -21.91
N SER A 47 -6.94 4.49 -21.50
CA SER A 47 -8.39 4.41 -21.60
C SER A 47 -8.92 5.79 -21.95
N VAL A 48 -9.98 5.84 -22.75
CA VAL A 48 -10.68 7.07 -23.14
C VAL A 48 -12.15 6.86 -22.80
N ALA A 49 -12.71 7.72 -21.97
CA ALA A 49 -14.10 7.63 -21.53
C ALA A 49 -15.08 8.09 -22.63
N ASN A 50 -16.32 7.64 -22.53
CA ASN A 50 -17.45 8.09 -23.34
C ASN A 50 -18.70 8.05 -22.46
N ASN A 51 -19.06 9.15 -21.80
CA ASN A 51 -20.24 9.17 -20.93
C ASN A 51 -20.92 10.54 -20.97
N LYS A 52 -22.19 10.56 -20.56
CA LYS A 52 -23.10 11.73 -20.64
C LYS A 52 -22.63 12.99 -19.89
N TYR A 53 -21.60 12.89 -19.05
CA TYR A 53 -21.02 14.02 -18.32
C TYR A 53 -19.85 14.67 -19.07
N LEU A 54 -19.46 14.14 -20.24
CA LEU A 54 -18.43 14.70 -21.12
C LEU A 54 -19.05 15.51 -22.25
N LYS A 55 -18.43 16.63 -22.65
CA LYS A 55 -18.87 17.47 -23.78
C LYS A 55 -18.87 16.74 -25.12
N ASN A 56 -17.95 15.80 -25.31
CA ASN A 56 -17.80 15.02 -26.53
C ASN A 56 -18.53 13.67 -26.48
N PHE A 57 -19.54 13.53 -25.62
CA PHE A 57 -20.32 12.30 -25.49
C PHE A 57 -20.96 11.90 -26.81
N ASP A 58 -20.76 10.64 -27.19
CA ASP A 58 -21.36 10.02 -28.35
C ASP A 58 -22.38 8.97 -27.88
N SER A 59 -23.67 9.30 -28.03
CA SER A 59 -24.78 8.44 -27.61
C SER A 59 -24.91 7.16 -28.46
N THR A 60 -24.19 7.05 -29.58
CA THR A 60 -24.15 5.85 -30.41
C THR A 60 -23.14 4.81 -29.90
N LYS A 61 -22.22 5.22 -29.03
CA LYS A 61 -21.20 4.36 -28.42
C LYS A 61 -21.61 3.97 -27.00
N GLU A 62 -21.07 2.84 -26.55
CA GLU A 62 -21.29 2.35 -25.19
C GLU A 62 -20.83 3.37 -24.14
N SER A 63 -21.59 3.49 -23.05
CA SER A 63 -21.27 4.39 -21.95
C SER A 63 -20.12 3.82 -21.12
N LYS A 64 -19.05 4.60 -21.02
CA LYS A 64 -17.78 4.22 -20.42
C LYS A 64 -17.23 5.33 -19.54
N TYR A 65 -16.99 4.98 -18.29
CA TYR A 65 -16.51 5.89 -17.26
C TYR A 65 -15.07 5.53 -16.88
N ILE A 66 -14.27 6.54 -16.58
CA ILE A 66 -13.02 6.37 -15.84
C ILE A 66 -13.26 6.90 -14.43
N LEU A 67 -13.13 6.05 -13.43
CA LEU A 67 -13.40 6.37 -12.04
C LEU A 67 -12.12 6.19 -11.22
N TYR A 68 -11.65 7.25 -10.56
CA TYR A 68 -10.47 7.22 -9.71
C TYR A 68 -10.89 7.25 -8.23
N LEU A 69 -10.78 6.10 -7.58
CA LEU A 69 -11.07 5.94 -6.16
C LEU A 69 -9.80 5.90 -5.32
N ASP A 70 -9.85 6.50 -4.13
CA ASP A 70 -8.79 6.48 -3.11
C ASP A 70 -9.38 6.13 -1.74
N ALA A 71 -8.76 5.17 -1.05
CA ALA A 71 -9.21 4.74 0.27
C ALA A 71 -8.81 5.78 1.33
N ASN A 72 -9.79 6.35 2.01
CA ASN A 72 -9.57 7.29 3.10
C ASN A 72 -8.72 6.67 4.22
N ASN A 73 -7.47 7.11 4.33
CA ASN A 73 -6.54 6.69 5.40
C ASN A 73 -6.47 5.15 5.52
N LEU A 74 -6.10 4.47 4.44
CA LEU A 74 -6.03 3.00 4.38
C LEU A 74 -5.26 2.38 5.54
N TYR A 75 -4.07 2.91 5.85
CA TYR A 75 -3.28 2.43 6.99
C TYR A 75 -3.96 2.72 8.33
N GLY A 76 -4.67 3.85 8.47
CA GLY A 76 -5.50 4.13 9.64
C GLY A 76 -6.64 3.12 9.82
N TRP A 77 -7.32 2.74 8.73
CA TRP A 77 -8.32 1.67 8.76
C TRP A 77 -7.70 0.35 9.23
N ALA A 78 -6.56 -0.04 8.66
CA ALA A 78 -5.85 -1.27 9.03
C ALA A 78 -5.35 -1.23 10.48
N MET A 79 -4.86 -0.07 10.95
CA MET A 79 -4.45 0.16 12.34
C MET A 79 -5.64 0.13 13.32
N SER A 80 -6.87 0.28 12.84
CA SER A 80 -8.07 0.22 13.67
C SER A 80 -8.66 -1.19 13.78
N GLN A 81 -8.08 -2.17 13.07
CA GLN A 81 -8.49 -3.57 13.14
C GLN A 81 -7.81 -4.29 14.32
N PRO A 82 -8.20 -5.55 14.62
CA PRO A 82 -7.44 -6.39 15.54
C PRO A 82 -5.99 -6.56 15.09
N LEU A 83 -5.05 -6.11 15.94
CA LEU A 83 -3.61 -6.20 15.70
C LEU A 83 -2.96 -7.11 16.76
N PRO A 84 -1.91 -7.87 16.37
CA PRO A 84 -1.09 -8.65 17.30
C PRO A 84 -0.51 -7.77 18.43
N TYR A 85 -0.41 -8.34 19.63
CA TYR A 85 0.27 -7.66 20.76
C TYR A 85 1.12 -8.58 21.65
N GLY A 86 0.90 -9.91 21.63
CA GLY A 86 1.66 -10.83 22.49
C GLY A 86 1.19 -12.28 22.42
N ASN A 87 1.77 -13.10 23.31
CA ASN A 87 1.65 -14.55 23.40
C ASN A 87 2.02 -15.24 22.09
N PHE A 88 3.20 -14.92 21.54
CA PHE A 88 3.66 -15.51 20.30
C PHE A 88 4.15 -16.94 20.54
N GLU A 89 3.57 -17.90 19.83
CA GLU A 89 3.96 -19.30 19.91
C GLU A 89 3.99 -19.95 18.53
N TRP A 90 5.00 -20.78 18.28
CA TRP A 90 4.98 -21.71 17.15
C TRP A 90 3.95 -22.79 17.44
N VAL A 91 3.13 -23.13 16.45
CA VAL A 91 2.18 -24.25 16.54
C VAL A 91 2.38 -25.18 15.36
N GLU A 92 2.28 -26.48 15.64
CA GLU A 92 2.42 -27.51 14.62
C GLU A 92 1.30 -27.40 13.57
N PRO A 93 1.61 -27.46 12.26
CA PRO A 93 0.63 -27.31 11.19
C PRO A 93 -0.15 -28.60 10.95
N ASP A 94 -0.97 -28.99 11.91
CA ASP A 94 -1.91 -30.12 11.74
C ASP A 94 -3.23 -29.71 11.06
N LYS A 95 -3.99 -30.71 10.62
CA LYS A 95 -5.26 -30.50 9.92
C LYS A 95 -6.30 -29.76 10.77
N ASN A 96 -6.36 -30.05 12.07
CA ASN A 96 -7.36 -29.45 12.97
C ASN A 96 -7.10 -27.96 13.17
N ILE A 97 -5.84 -27.57 13.37
CA ILE A 97 -5.49 -26.16 13.52
C ILE A 97 -5.72 -25.41 12.21
N ILE A 98 -5.41 -26.01 11.05
CA ILE A 98 -5.65 -25.39 9.75
C ILE A 98 -7.15 -25.17 9.54
N GLU A 99 -8.00 -26.18 9.75
CA GLU A 99 -9.46 -26.04 9.63
C GLU A 99 -10.03 -24.97 10.58
N LYS A 100 -9.52 -24.91 11.81
CA LYS A 100 -9.87 -23.85 12.77
C LYS A 100 -9.48 -22.47 12.26
N ILE A 101 -8.28 -22.31 11.70
CA ILE A 101 -7.81 -21.03 11.16
C ILE A 101 -8.68 -20.58 9.99
N LEU A 102 -9.05 -21.51 9.10
CA LEU A 102 -9.85 -21.20 7.92
C LEU A 102 -11.29 -20.78 8.27
N THR A 103 -11.83 -21.30 9.37
CA THR A 103 -13.19 -21.00 9.86
C THR A 103 -13.23 -19.93 10.96
N LEU A 104 -12.08 -19.31 11.25
CA LEU A 104 -11.94 -18.34 12.34
C LEU A 104 -12.80 -17.10 12.12
N SER A 105 -13.54 -16.68 13.15
CA SER A 105 -14.37 -15.48 13.11
C SER A 105 -13.54 -14.20 13.12
N GLU A 106 -14.11 -13.11 12.60
CA GLU A 106 -13.45 -11.81 12.55
C GLU A 106 -13.09 -11.24 13.94
N ASP A 107 -13.88 -11.59 14.96
CA ASP A 107 -13.75 -11.16 16.36
C ASP A 107 -12.86 -12.09 17.20
N SER A 108 -12.15 -13.03 16.57
CA SER A 108 -11.26 -13.94 17.30
C SER A 108 -10.16 -13.18 18.03
N LEU A 109 -10.00 -13.49 19.32
CA LEU A 109 -8.90 -13.01 20.16
C LEU A 109 -7.55 -13.60 19.77
N ASP A 110 -7.56 -14.75 19.10
CA ASP A 110 -6.38 -15.38 18.53
C ASP A 110 -6.22 -14.95 17.06
N GLY A 111 -4.98 -14.69 16.66
CA GLY A 111 -4.59 -14.48 15.28
C GLY A 111 -3.44 -15.38 14.89
N TYR A 112 -3.28 -15.57 13.58
CA TYR A 112 -2.29 -16.46 12.99
C TYR A 112 -1.56 -15.82 11.82
N ILE A 113 -0.26 -16.11 11.71
CA ILE A 113 0.58 -15.88 10.53
C ILE A 113 1.10 -17.25 10.09
N LEU A 114 0.96 -17.57 8.81
CA LEU A 114 1.29 -18.88 8.25
C LEU A 114 2.30 -18.74 7.11
N GLU A 115 3.19 -19.70 6.94
CA GLU A 115 3.96 -19.89 5.70
C GLU A 115 3.31 -21.01 4.90
N VAL A 116 2.86 -20.69 3.69
CA VAL A 116 2.00 -21.58 2.91
C VAL A 116 2.42 -21.68 1.45
N ASP A 117 2.04 -22.79 0.82
CA ASP A 117 2.04 -22.93 -0.62
C ASP A 117 0.61 -22.76 -1.15
N LEU A 118 0.45 -21.95 -2.19
CA LEU A 118 -0.83 -21.66 -2.81
C LEU A 118 -0.76 -21.96 -4.31
N GLU A 119 -1.68 -22.77 -4.81
CA GLU A 119 -1.93 -22.89 -6.23
C GLU A 119 -2.81 -21.71 -6.70
N TYR A 120 -2.50 -21.21 -7.90
CA TYR A 120 -3.30 -20.21 -8.60
C TYR A 120 -3.96 -20.86 -9.83
N PRO A 121 -5.22 -21.33 -9.70
CA PRO A 121 -5.88 -22.06 -10.79
C PRO A 121 -5.98 -21.24 -12.08
N LYS A 122 -5.77 -21.90 -13.23
CA LYS A 122 -5.73 -21.25 -14.55
C LYS A 122 -7.06 -20.61 -14.94
N GLU A 123 -8.16 -21.18 -14.50
CA GLU A 123 -9.52 -20.67 -14.70
C GLU A 123 -9.72 -19.27 -14.10
N LEU A 124 -8.94 -18.89 -13.07
CA LEU A 124 -9.01 -17.56 -12.46
C LEU A 124 -8.17 -16.52 -13.20
N HIS A 125 -7.28 -16.91 -14.10
CA HIS A 125 -6.26 -16.03 -14.67
C HIS A 125 -6.88 -14.83 -15.39
N ASN A 126 -7.95 -15.05 -16.17
CA ASN A 126 -8.65 -13.96 -16.85
C ASN A 126 -9.34 -13.03 -15.85
N ALA A 127 -10.07 -13.59 -14.87
CA ALA A 127 -10.83 -12.82 -13.88
C ALA A 127 -9.94 -11.98 -12.96
N HIS A 128 -8.73 -12.48 -12.65
CA HIS A 128 -7.80 -11.85 -11.72
C HIS A 128 -6.62 -11.14 -12.41
N ASN A 129 -6.58 -11.12 -13.75
CA ASN A 129 -5.48 -10.54 -14.54
C ASN A 129 -5.19 -9.08 -14.18
N ASP A 130 -6.26 -8.35 -13.87
CA ASP A 130 -6.22 -6.94 -13.54
C ASP A 130 -5.69 -6.68 -12.12
N TYR A 131 -5.87 -7.60 -11.17
CA TYR A 131 -5.37 -7.40 -9.81
C TYR A 131 -4.93 -8.68 -9.10
N PRO A 132 -3.87 -9.37 -9.56
CA PRO A 132 -3.47 -10.65 -9.00
C PRO A 132 -3.25 -10.60 -7.48
N LEU A 133 -3.85 -11.57 -6.78
CA LEU A 133 -3.68 -11.82 -5.35
C LEU A 133 -2.23 -12.23 -4.99
N ALA A 134 -1.89 -12.13 -3.71
CA ALA A 134 -0.63 -12.61 -3.13
C ALA A 134 0.64 -12.10 -3.87
N PRO A 135 0.90 -10.78 -3.92
CA PRO A 135 2.05 -10.22 -4.63
C PRO A 135 3.37 -10.66 -3.98
N GLU A 136 4.42 -10.83 -4.79
CA GLU A 136 5.71 -11.37 -4.35
C GLU A 136 6.86 -10.39 -4.61
N LYS A 137 7.85 -10.38 -3.71
CA LYS A 137 9.12 -9.69 -3.96
C LYS A 137 9.97 -10.60 -4.86
N MET A 138 10.10 -10.24 -6.14
CA MET A 138 10.85 -11.02 -7.11
C MET A 138 11.92 -10.19 -7.80
N LYS A 139 13.05 -10.83 -8.07
CA LYS A 139 14.11 -10.29 -8.92
C LYS A 139 13.67 -10.42 -10.37
N ILE A 140 13.53 -9.30 -11.07
CA ILE A 140 13.14 -9.30 -12.48
C ILE A 140 14.35 -9.71 -13.32
N ILE A 141 14.18 -10.75 -14.15
CA ILE A 141 15.16 -11.19 -15.14
C ILE A 141 14.68 -10.83 -16.55
N ALA A 142 15.58 -10.85 -17.54
CA ALA A 142 15.27 -10.47 -18.91
C ALA A 142 14.08 -11.28 -19.50
N ASN A 143 13.96 -12.55 -19.14
CA ASN A 143 12.88 -13.43 -19.62
C ASN A 143 11.49 -13.04 -19.08
N HIS A 144 11.41 -12.22 -18.03
CA HIS A 144 10.13 -11.70 -17.52
C HIS A 144 9.67 -10.44 -18.26
N LEU A 145 10.49 -9.90 -19.16
CA LEU A 145 10.14 -8.69 -19.90
C LEU A 145 9.16 -9.00 -21.01
N SER A 146 8.07 -8.24 -21.07
CA SER A 146 7.18 -8.27 -22.23
C SER A 146 7.94 -7.92 -23.53
N PRO A 147 7.49 -8.40 -24.71
CA PRO A 147 8.09 -8.02 -25.99
C PRO A 147 8.22 -6.49 -26.16
N TYR A 148 7.25 -5.73 -25.67
CA TYR A 148 7.31 -4.27 -25.65
C TYR A 148 8.40 -3.72 -24.73
N ALA A 149 8.59 -4.28 -23.54
CA ALA A 149 9.66 -3.84 -22.64
C ALA A 149 11.04 -4.12 -23.24
N VAL A 150 11.18 -5.23 -23.97
CA VAL A 150 12.40 -5.55 -24.72
C VAL A 150 12.61 -4.55 -25.88
N SER A 151 11.57 -4.20 -26.63
CA SER A 151 11.70 -3.21 -27.72
C SER A 151 12.04 -1.80 -27.23
N VAL A 152 11.53 -1.40 -26.06
CA VAL A 152 11.84 -0.11 -25.43
C VAL A 152 13.29 -0.04 -24.93
N LEU A 153 13.86 -1.16 -24.47
CA LEU A 153 15.25 -1.19 -24.02
C LEU A 153 16.25 -0.86 -25.14
N LYS A 154 15.94 -1.11 -26.42
CA LYS A 154 16.84 -0.83 -27.55
C LYS A 154 18.28 -1.32 -27.26
N ASN A 155 19.25 -0.39 -27.17
CA ASN A 155 20.67 -0.65 -26.86
C ASN A 155 21.01 -0.48 -25.37
N ASP A 156 20.05 -0.09 -24.52
CA ASP A 156 20.28 0.08 -23.10
C ASP A 156 20.37 -1.27 -22.38
N LYS A 157 21.28 -1.34 -21.42
CA LYS A 157 21.48 -2.55 -20.62
C LYS A 157 20.30 -2.73 -19.65
N PHE A 158 19.67 -3.91 -19.70
CA PHE A 158 18.73 -4.30 -18.66
C PHE A 158 19.45 -4.42 -17.30
N ILE A 159 18.98 -3.65 -16.31
CA ILE A 159 19.45 -3.73 -14.93
C ILE A 159 18.38 -4.47 -14.12
N SER A 160 18.73 -5.69 -13.70
CA SER A 160 17.88 -6.49 -12.84
C SER A 160 17.70 -5.81 -11.47
N ASN A 161 16.47 -5.72 -11.01
CA ASN A 161 16.13 -5.23 -9.69
C ASN A 161 14.99 -6.05 -9.06
N THR A 162 14.91 -5.99 -7.74
CA THR A 162 13.82 -6.60 -6.98
C THR A 162 12.61 -5.69 -6.98
N LYS A 163 11.45 -6.21 -7.36
CA LYS A 163 10.16 -5.50 -7.36
C LYS A 163 9.11 -6.30 -6.63
N LEU A 164 8.10 -5.62 -6.09
CA LEU A 164 6.87 -6.26 -5.66
C LEU A 164 5.99 -6.46 -6.89
N VAL A 165 5.67 -7.71 -7.22
CA VAL A 165 4.98 -8.07 -8.47
C VAL A 165 3.74 -8.91 -8.16
N PRO A 166 2.54 -8.38 -8.42
CA PRO A 166 1.33 -9.17 -8.57
C PRO A 166 1.49 -10.08 -9.79
N ASN A 167 1.34 -11.38 -9.59
CA ASN A 167 1.47 -12.37 -10.65
C ASN A 167 0.58 -13.58 -10.38
N LEU A 168 0.19 -14.28 -11.44
CA LEU A 168 -0.74 -15.41 -11.42
C LEU A 168 -0.03 -16.77 -11.28
N ASN A 169 1.26 -16.79 -10.91
CA ASN A 169 1.98 -18.05 -10.68
C ASN A 169 1.57 -18.65 -9.31
N PRO A 170 1.80 -19.96 -9.11
CA PRO A 170 1.76 -20.56 -7.78
C PRO A 170 2.69 -19.81 -6.81
N LYS A 171 2.32 -19.80 -5.53
CA LYS A 171 3.08 -19.19 -4.43
C LYS A 171 3.70 -20.31 -3.61
N PHE A 172 4.97 -20.16 -3.26
CA PHE A 172 5.68 -21.10 -2.41
C PHE A 172 6.28 -20.38 -1.22
N ASN A 173 6.22 -20.99 -0.04
CA ASN A 173 6.72 -20.42 1.23
C ASN A 173 6.21 -18.98 1.46
N TYR A 174 4.94 -18.74 1.16
CA TYR A 174 4.33 -17.42 1.23
C TYR A 174 3.84 -17.13 2.65
N ILE A 175 4.46 -16.14 3.31
CA ILE A 175 4.10 -15.77 4.69
C ILE A 175 2.87 -14.85 4.74
N ILE A 176 1.73 -15.32 5.22
CA ILE A 176 0.44 -14.64 5.10
C ILE A 176 -0.27 -14.52 6.45
N TYR A 177 -1.00 -13.43 6.64
CA TYR A 177 -1.93 -13.29 7.77
C TYR A 177 -3.22 -14.07 7.47
N HIS A 178 -3.78 -14.77 8.46
CA HIS A 178 -4.92 -15.67 8.25
C HIS A 178 -6.13 -15.02 7.54
N LYS A 179 -6.49 -13.77 7.84
CA LYS A 179 -7.62 -13.09 7.15
C LYS A 179 -7.37 -12.94 5.64
N ASN A 180 -6.12 -12.72 5.25
CA ASN A 180 -5.75 -12.64 3.84
C ASN A 180 -5.82 -14.02 3.19
N LEU A 181 -5.38 -15.06 3.90
CA LEU A 181 -5.50 -16.43 3.41
C LEU A 181 -6.98 -16.81 3.19
N GLN A 182 -7.84 -16.55 4.17
CA GLN A 182 -9.29 -16.78 4.06
C GLN A 182 -9.88 -16.05 2.84
N LEU A 183 -9.54 -14.77 2.65
CA LEU A 183 -9.97 -14.01 1.47
C LEU A 183 -9.49 -14.68 0.17
N TYR A 184 -8.21 -15.03 0.07
CA TYR A 184 -7.65 -15.58 -1.16
C TYR A 184 -8.27 -16.93 -1.52
N LEU A 185 -8.54 -17.79 -0.53
CA LEU A 185 -9.23 -19.05 -0.73
C LEU A 185 -10.70 -18.85 -1.11
N SER A 186 -11.39 -17.86 -0.51
CA SER A 186 -12.76 -17.51 -0.91
C SER A 186 -12.86 -17.00 -2.35
N LEU A 187 -11.77 -16.44 -2.87
CA LEU A 187 -11.62 -15.99 -4.26
C LEU A 187 -11.10 -17.11 -5.19
N GLY A 188 -10.95 -18.33 -4.69
CA GLY A 188 -10.67 -19.54 -5.49
C GLY A 188 -9.21 -19.98 -5.55
N MET A 189 -8.26 -19.29 -4.90
CA MET A 189 -6.91 -19.86 -4.73
C MET A 189 -7.00 -21.15 -3.90
N LYS A 190 -6.05 -22.08 -4.08
CA LYS A 190 -6.06 -23.37 -3.37
C LYS A 190 -4.85 -23.46 -2.44
N LEU A 191 -5.10 -23.78 -1.18
CA LEU A 191 -4.04 -24.09 -0.21
C LEU A 191 -3.51 -25.50 -0.47
N THR A 192 -2.24 -25.63 -0.83
CA THR A 192 -1.62 -26.93 -1.11
C THR A 192 -0.76 -27.43 0.05
N HIS A 193 -0.14 -26.51 0.81
CA HIS A 193 0.69 -26.87 1.95
C HIS A 193 0.77 -25.74 3.00
N VAL A 194 0.97 -26.11 4.27
CA VAL A 194 1.25 -25.20 5.38
C VAL A 194 2.54 -25.66 6.05
N HIS A 195 3.58 -24.83 6.00
CA HIS A 195 4.92 -25.17 6.50
C HIS A 195 5.09 -24.81 7.97
N LYS A 196 4.63 -23.62 8.37
CA LYS A 196 4.81 -23.07 9.72
C LYS A 196 3.65 -22.16 10.10
N ILE A 197 3.36 -22.09 11.40
CA ILE A 197 2.30 -21.25 11.93
C ILE A 197 2.78 -20.55 13.21
N ILE A 198 2.64 -19.23 13.27
CA ILE A 198 2.74 -18.44 14.51
C ILE A 198 1.33 -18.10 14.96
N LYS A 199 0.98 -18.47 16.18
CA LYS A 199 -0.23 -18.03 16.88
C LYS A 199 0.11 -16.88 17.83
N PHE A 200 -0.83 -15.95 18.00
CA PHE A 200 -0.71 -14.81 18.92
C PHE A 200 -2.08 -14.30 19.37
N LYS A 201 -2.07 -13.44 20.39
CA LYS A 201 -3.24 -12.64 20.77
C LYS A 201 -3.32 -11.36 19.97
N GLN A 202 -4.54 -10.99 19.58
CA GLN A 202 -4.85 -9.77 18.85
C GLN A 202 -6.07 -9.06 19.43
N LYS A 203 -6.10 -7.73 19.30
CA LYS A 203 -7.27 -6.87 19.60
C LYS A 203 -7.09 -5.51 18.93
N ALA A 204 -8.15 -4.71 18.82
CA ALA A 204 -8.09 -3.38 18.20
C ALA A 204 -7.45 -2.31 19.12
N TRP A 205 -6.28 -2.60 19.69
CA TRP A 205 -5.65 -1.76 20.71
C TRP A 205 -5.23 -0.38 20.19
N LEU A 206 -4.96 -0.25 18.89
CA LEU A 206 -4.53 0.99 18.27
C LEU A 206 -5.70 1.86 17.77
N GLN A 207 -6.90 1.31 17.70
CA GLN A 207 -8.12 1.99 17.25
C GLN A 207 -8.39 3.31 18.01
N PRO A 208 -8.30 3.39 19.36
CA PRO A 208 -8.59 4.63 20.07
C PRO A 208 -7.68 5.79 19.63
N TYR A 209 -6.38 5.52 19.44
CA TYR A 209 -5.42 6.53 19.01
C TYR A 209 -5.66 7.01 17.57
N ILE A 210 -6.00 6.09 16.66
CA ILE A 210 -6.35 6.44 15.28
C ILE A 210 -7.64 7.25 15.22
N GLN A 211 -8.63 6.86 16.01
CA GLN A 211 -9.91 7.57 16.10
C GLN A 211 -9.69 9.00 16.60
N PHE A 212 -8.94 9.17 17.70
CA PHE A 212 -8.56 10.49 18.21
C PHE A 212 -7.89 11.36 17.15
N ASN A 213 -6.85 10.88 16.47
CA ASN A 213 -6.18 11.66 15.43
C ASN A 213 -7.09 11.96 14.23
N THR A 214 -8.05 11.08 13.93
CA THR A 214 -9.02 11.28 12.84
C THR A 214 -10.01 12.37 13.20
N ASP A 215 -10.51 12.39 14.42
CA ASP A 215 -11.42 13.42 14.94
C ASP A 215 -10.72 14.78 15.01
N GLN A 216 -9.50 14.82 15.57
CA GLN A 216 -8.69 16.03 15.58
C GLN A 216 -8.40 16.56 14.16
N ARG A 217 -8.19 15.67 13.19
CA ARG A 217 -8.01 16.06 11.77
C ARG A 217 -9.30 16.52 11.10
N LYS A 218 -10.47 16.11 11.60
CA LYS A 218 -11.78 16.57 11.14
C LYS A 218 -12.04 17.99 11.64
N ASP A 219 -11.68 18.26 12.89
CA ASP A 219 -11.93 19.53 13.59
C ASP A 219 -10.86 20.60 13.34
N ALA A 220 -9.69 20.19 12.84
CA ALA A 220 -8.60 21.08 12.45
C ALA A 220 -9.05 22.17 11.46
N GLN A 221 -8.71 23.41 11.80
CA GLN A 221 -9.08 24.60 11.02
C GLN A 221 -8.02 24.91 9.96
N THR A 222 -6.76 24.59 10.25
CA THR A 222 -5.62 24.88 9.37
C THR A 222 -5.17 23.66 8.58
N GLY A 223 -4.50 23.90 7.44
CA GLY A 223 -3.83 22.83 6.68
C GLY A 223 -2.71 22.18 7.50
N TYR A 224 -1.97 22.97 8.27
CA TYR A 224 -0.89 22.50 9.14
C TYR A 224 -1.36 21.47 10.17
N GLU A 225 -2.44 21.77 10.91
CA GLU A 225 -2.99 20.84 11.91
C GLU A 225 -3.47 19.54 11.25
N LYS A 226 -4.12 19.63 10.09
CA LYS A 226 -4.56 18.46 9.32
C LYS A 226 -3.39 17.56 8.93
N ASP A 227 -2.28 18.16 8.50
CA ASP A 227 -1.07 17.45 8.12
C ASP A 227 -0.34 16.87 9.33
N PHE A 228 -0.37 17.56 10.47
CA PHE A 228 0.20 17.07 11.72
C PHE A 228 -0.47 15.76 12.17
N PHE A 229 -1.80 15.72 12.31
CA PHE A 229 -2.50 14.50 12.74
C PHE A 229 -2.41 13.37 11.70
N LYS A 230 -2.36 13.71 10.40
CA LYS A 230 -2.05 12.74 9.34
C LYS A 230 -0.66 12.13 9.53
N LEU A 231 0.34 12.97 9.80
CA LEU A 231 1.71 12.53 10.04
C LEU A 231 1.80 11.65 11.30
N MET A 232 1.08 11.97 12.37
CA MET A 232 1.06 11.16 13.61
C MET A 232 0.58 9.73 13.35
N ASN A 233 -0.49 9.55 12.57
CA ASN A 233 -0.96 8.22 12.17
C ASN A 233 0.09 7.47 11.34
N ASN A 234 0.58 8.08 10.26
CA ASN A 234 1.56 7.46 9.37
C ASN A 234 2.87 7.11 10.09
N SER A 235 3.23 7.92 11.08
CA SER A 235 4.46 7.75 11.85
C SER A 235 4.45 6.54 12.78
N VAL A 236 3.29 6.20 13.36
CA VAL A 236 3.14 4.99 14.20
C VAL A 236 3.45 3.75 13.39
N TYR A 237 2.80 3.61 12.23
CA TYR A 237 3.09 2.53 11.29
C TYR A 237 4.57 2.51 10.85
N GLY A 238 5.14 3.67 10.52
CA GLY A 238 6.56 3.75 10.16
C GLY A 238 7.49 3.25 11.27
N LYS A 239 7.10 3.44 12.54
CA LYS A 239 7.91 3.04 13.69
C LYS A 239 7.87 1.54 13.97
N THR A 240 6.74 0.87 13.73
CA THR A 240 6.65 -0.60 13.87
C THR A 240 7.57 -1.31 12.88
N MET A 241 7.89 -0.66 11.75
CA MET A 241 8.67 -1.19 10.63
C MET A 241 10.08 -0.59 10.53
N GLU A 242 10.55 0.09 11.58
CA GLU A 242 11.86 0.74 11.58
C GLU A 242 12.98 -0.30 11.46
N ASN A 243 13.80 -0.18 10.40
CA ASN A 243 14.95 -1.05 10.23
C ASN A 243 16.13 -0.56 11.09
N VAL A 244 16.20 -1.10 12.31
CA VAL A 244 17.24 -0.80 13.30
C VAL A 244 18.65 -1.19 12.85
N ARG A 245 18.80 -2.10 11.87
CA ARG A 245 20.12 -2.49 11.32
C ARG A 245 20.75 -1.37 10.48
N LYS A 246 19.96 -0.41 10.00
CA LYS A 246 20.46 0.78 9.28
C LYS A 246 20.87 1.92 10.19
N HIS A 247 20.68 1.80 11.51
CA HIS A 247 21.10 2.84 12.43
C HIS A 247 22.63 2.90 12.51
N ILE A 248 23.16 4.11 12.41
CA ILE A 248 24.58 4.42 12.55
C ILE A 248 24.79 5.28 13.78
N ASP A 249 25.92 5.11 14.45
CA ASP A 249 26.37 6.00 15.50
C ASP A 249 27.20 7.11 14.89
N VAL A 250 26.83 8.36 15.17
CA VAL A 250 27.57 9.53 14.71
C VAL A 250 28.26 10.17 15.90
N GLN A 251 29.59 10.29 15.83
CA GLN A 251 30.39 10.96 16.85
C GLN A 251 30.99 12.24 16.26
N LEU A 252 30.75 13.36 16.94
CA LEU A 252 31.42 14.63 16.64
C LEU A 252 32.75 14.67 17.38
N VAL A 253 33.82 15.00 16.67
CA VAL A 253 35.20 14.92 17.16
C VAL A 253 35.94 16.18 16.77
N ASN A 254 36.67 16.73 17.73
CA ASN A 254 37.44 17.97 17.60
C ASN A 254 38.95 17.78 17.84
N THR A 255 39.42 16.54 17.86
CA THR A 255 40.83 16.22 18.08
C THR A 255 41.30 15.16 17.09
N GLU A 256 42.44 15.42 16.45
CA GLU A 256 43.01 14.53 15.44
C GLU A 256 43.27 13.12 16.00
N LYS A 257 43.80 13.03 17.23
CA LYS A 257 44.07 11.75 17.91
C LYS A 257 42.81 10.89 18.03
N ARG A 258 41.69 11.49 18.44
CA ARG A 258 40.41 10.77 18.57
C ARG A 258 39.83 10.43 17.20
N ALA A 259 39.97 11.32 16.22
CA ALA A 259 39.51 11.07 14.86
C ALA A 259 40.23 9.86 14.24
N LYS A 260 41.57 9.83 14.29
CA LYS A 260 42.39 8.71 13.84
C LYS A 260 41.99 7.39 14.52
N LYS A 261 41.78 7.40 15.84
CA LYS A 261 41.33 6.22 16.58
C LYS A 261 39.97 5.69 16.08
N LEU A 262 39.02 6.58 15.78
CA LEU A 262 37.68 6.20 15.35
C LEU A 262 37.63 5.76 13.89
N VAL A 263 38.45 6.33 13.01
CA VAL A 263 38.60 5.89 11.60
C VAL A 263 39.26 4.51 11.52
N ALA A 264 40.22 4.22 12.41
CA ALA A 264 40.88 2.91 12.47
C ALA A 264 39.98 1.80 13.06
N ALA A 265 38.81 2.11 13.61
CA ALA A 265 37.94 1.12 14.22
C ALA A 265 37.23 0.27 13.13
N PRO A 266 37.04 -1.05 13.31
CA PRO A 266 36.33 -1.91 12.34
C PRO A 266 34.89 -1.48 12.04
N THR A 267 34.28 -0.76 12.97
CA THR A 267 32.94 -0.15 12.83
C THR A 267 32.90 1.08 11.94
N PHE A 268 34.05 1.61 11.50
CA PHE A 268 34.09 2.83 10.72
C PHE A 268 33.27 2.67 9.43
N HIS A 269 32.36 3.61 9.18
CA HIS A 269 31.54 3.61 7.98
C HIS A 269 31.90 4.77 7.05
N ASN A 270 31.93 5.99 7.59
CA ASN A 270 32.25 7.20 6.83
C ASN A 270 32.65 8.35 7.78
N PHE A 271 33.19 9.44 7.26
CA PHE A 271 33.35 10.69 8.00
C PHE A 271 32.95 11.89 7.15
N ARG A 272 32.62 13.00 7.81
CA ARG A 272 32.35 14.29 7.18
C ARG A 272 33.02 15.38 8.00
N ILE A 273 33.86 16.17 7.35
CA ILE A 273 34.47 17.37 7.94
C ILE A 273 33.41 18.48 7.89
N PHE A 274 33.14 19.10 9.03
CA PHE A 274 32.22 20.23 9.13
C PHE A 274 32.98 21.56 9.14
N ASP A 275 34.13 21.59 9.81
CA ASP A 275 35.04 22.73 9.85
C ASP A 275 36.46 22.27 10.25
N HIS A 276 37.43 23.18 10.31
CA HIS A 276 38.84 22.93 10.64
C HIS A 276 39.01 22.12 11.93
N ASP A 277 38.20 22.37 12.95
CA ASP A 277 38.28 21.71 14.26
C ASP A 277 37.13 20.74 14.52
N LEU A 278 36.34 20.34 13.51
CA LEU A 278 35.18 19.48 13.73
C LEU A 278 34.96 18.47 12.59
N VAL A 279 35.03 17.19 12.95
CA VAL A 279 34.69 16.06 12.08
C VAL A 279 33.59 15.21 12.68
N GLY A 280 32.58 14.87 11.89
CA GLY A 280 31.59 13.85 12.23
C GLY A 280 32.03 12.50 11.69
N ILE A 281 32.20 11.51 12.57
CA ILE A 281 32.55 10.14 12.20
C ILE A 281 31.32 9.25 12.37
N GLN A 282 30.92 8.60 11.28
CA GLN A 282 29.82 7.64 11.23
C GLN A 282 30.36 6.23 11.45
N ARG A 283 29.70 5.48 12.31
CA ARG A 283 30.08 4.12 12.69
C ARG A 283 28.88 3.18 12.62
N LEU A 284 29.12 1.95 12.19
CA LEU A 284 28.17 0.85 12.31
C LEU A 284 28.06 0.42 13.78
N LYS A 285 26.89 -0.09 14.15
CA LYS A 285 26.65 -0.66 15.49
C LYS A 285 27.19 -2.07 15.58
N ASN A 286 27.98 -2.35 16.62
CA ASN A 286 28.49 -3.70 16.90
C ASN A 286 27.38 -4.68 17.33
N CYS A 287 26.37 -4.16 18.02
CA CYS A 287 25.23 -4.94 18.47
C CYS A 287 23.96 -4.18 18.08
N VAL A 288 22.99 -4.92 17.51
CA VAL A 288 21.70 -4.38 17.09
C VAL A 288 20.61 -5.12 17.85
N SER A 289 19.88 -4.40 18.68
CA SER A 289 18.70 -4.94 19.36
C SER A 289 17.48 -4.81 18.45
N LEU A 290 16.90 -5.95 18.06
CA LEU A 290 15.67 -6.02 17.25
C LEU A 290 14.43 -5.75 18.12
N ASN A 291 14.31 -4.52 18.61
CA ASN A 291 13.30 -4.10 19.59
C ASN A 291 12.10 -3.36 18.95
N ARG A 292 11.73 -3.75 17.73
CA ARG A 292 10.58 -3.18 17.03
C ARG A 292 9.52 -4.25 16.84
N PRO A 293 8.25 -3.93 17.11
CA PRO A 293 7.14 -4.88 16.95
C PRO A 293 6.78 -5.00 15.47
N ILE A 294 7.67 -5.59 14.67
CA ILE A 294 7.52 -5.72 13.21
C ILE A 294 6.28 -6.52 12.81
N TYR A 295 5.81 -7.40 13.70
CA TYR A 295 4.57 -8.15 13.54
C TYR A 295 3.34 -7.24 13.39
N VAL A 296 3.33 -6.08 14.06
CA VAL A 296 2.24 -5.10 13.93
C VAL A 296 2.24 -4.52 12.53
N GLY A 297 3.39 -4.07 12.05
CA GLY A 297 3.49 -3.49 10.72
C GLY A 297 3.28 -4.51 9.59
N PHE A 298 3.67 -5.77 9.79
CA PHE A 298 3.31 -6.88 8.91
C PHE A 298 1.79 -7.02 8.79
N VAL A 299 1.07 -7.13 9.92
CA VAL A 299 -0.40 -7.29 9.90
C VAL A 299 -1.10 -6.06 9.35
N ILE A 300 -0.64 -4.84 9.64
CA ILE A 300 -1.16 -3.60 9.03
C ILE A 300 -1.05 -3.66 7.50
N LEU A 301 0.11 -4.07 6.97
CA LEU A 301 0.33 -4.20 5.54
C LEU A 301 -0.54 -5.29 4.91
N GLU A 302 -0.74 -6.41 5.60
CA GLU A 302 -1.61 -7.49 5.16
C GLU A 302 -3.08 -7.02 5.12
N LEU A 303 -3.59 -6.43 6.19
CA LEU A 303 -4.95 -5.89 6.25
C LEU A 303 -5.20 -4.78 5.23
N SER A 304 -4.21 -3.93 4.97
CA SER A 304 -4.33 -2.90 3.93
C SER A 304 -4.56 -3.52 2.55
N LYS A 305 -3.86 -4.61 2.22
CA LYS A 305 -4.09 -5.35 0.97
C LYS A 305 -5.45 -6.05 0.98
N TYR A 306 -5.85 -6.64 2.11
CA TYR A 306 -7.18 -7.23 2.28
C TYR A 306 -8.29 -6.24 1.91
N HIS A 307 -8.23 -5.01 2.44
CA HIS A 307 -9.26 -3.99 2.17
C HIS A 307 -9.39 -3.67 0.68
N MET A 308 -8.25 -3.48 0.01
CA MET A 308 -8.20 -3.16 -1.41
C MET A 308 -8.68 -4.32 -2.29
N TYR A 309 -8.25 -5.55 -1.99
CA TYR A 309 -8.71 -6.74 -2.70
C TYR A 309 -10.18 -7.04 -2.46
N ASN A 310 -10.66 -6.89 -1.22
CA ASN A 310 -12.05 -7.08 -0.87
C ASN A 310 -12.95 -6.08 -1.63
N PHE A 311 -12.58 -4.80 -1.66
CA PHE A 311 -13.31 -3.82 -2.45
C PHE A 311 -13.26 -4.12 -3.96
N HIS A 312 -12.11 -4.52 -4.49
CA HIS A 312 -12.01 -4.84 -5.90
C HIS A 312 -12.83 -6.08 -6.29
N TYR A 313 -12.67 -7.20 -5.60
CA TYR A 313 -13.26 -8.47 -6.01
C TYR A 313 -14.70 -8.65 -5.51
N ASN A 314 -14.96 -8.33 -4.24
CA ASN A 314 -16.27 -8.58 -3.63
C ASN A 314 -17.28 -7.45 -3.83
N HIS A 315 -16.83 -6.26 -4.27
CA HIS A 315 -17.70 -5.15 -4.64
C HIS A 315 -17.64 -4.83 -6.14
N ILE A 316 -16.51 -4.31 -6.64
CA ILE A 316 -16.42 -3.84 -8.05
C ILE A 316 -16.61 -5.00 -9.06
N LYS A 317 -15.83 -6.07 -8.97
CA LYS A 317 -15.95 -7.21 -9.91
C LYS A 317 -17.27 -7.95 -9.73
N LYS A 318 -17.84 -7.99 -8.52
CA LYS A 318 -19.19 -8.56 -8.31
C LYS A 318 -20.29 -7.75 -8.99
N GLN A 319 -20.19 -6.42 -8.98
CA GLN A 319 -21.19 -5.53 -9.59
C GLN A 319 -21.07 -5.45 -11.12
N TYR A 320 -19.85 -5.39 -11.64
CA TYR A 320 -19.61 -5.11 -13.06
C TYR A 320 -19.07 -6.29 -13.86
N GLY A 321 -18.47 -7.30 -13.21
CA GLY A 321 -17.81 -8.42 -13.88
C GLY A 321 -16.73 -7.93 -14.84
N GLU A 322 -16.81 -8.37 -16.10
CA GLU A 322 -15.89 -8.00 -17.18
C GLU A 322 -16.08 -6.56 -17.69
N ARG A 323 -17.16 -5.89 -17.31
CA ARG A 323 -17.41 -4.48 -17.64
C ARG A 323 -16.53 -3.52 -16.85
N ALA A 324 -15.94 -3.96 -15.74
CA ALA A 324 -14.96 -3.18 -14.99
C ALA A 324 -13.55 -3.74 -15.21
N LYS A 325 -12.65 -2.86 -15.62
CA LYS A 325 -11.22 -3.14 -15.76
C LYS A 325 -10.42 -2.22 -14.88
N LEU A 326 -9.49 -2.77 -14.09
CA LEU A 326 -8.55 -1.93 -13.36
C LEU A 326 -7.58 -1.30 -14.37
N LEU A 327 -7.36 0.00 -14.28
CA LEU A 327 -6.39 0.75 -15.09
C LEU A 327 -5.06 0.90 -14.35
N PHE A 328 -5.12 1.24 -13.06
CA PHE A 328 -3.98 1.23 -12.17
C PHE A 328 -4.37 1.13 -10.69
N THR A 329 -3.38 0.78 -9.88
CA THR A 329 -3.42 0.93 -8.42
C THR A 329 -2.09 1.50 -7.93
N ASP A 330 -2.13 2.35 -6.91
CA ASP A 330 -0.95 2.78 -6.16
C ASP A 330 -1.27 2.79 -4.66
N THR A 331 -1.04 1.65 -4.00
CA THR A 331 -1.26 1.40 -2.56
C THR A 331 -2.72 1.48 -2.11
N ASP A 332 -3.27 2.69 -2.02
CA ASP A 332 -4.60 3.03 -1.52
C ASP A 332 -5.56 3.51 -2.62
N SER A 333 -5.06 3.61 -3.85
CA SER A 333 -5.84 4.02 -5.01
C SER A 333 -6.23 2.86 -5.92
N LEU A 334 -7.42 2.95 -6.51
CA LEU A 334 -7.94 2.08 -7.57
C LEU A 334 -8.60 2.95 -8.64
N THR A 335 -8.06 2.92 -9.86
CA THR A 335 -8.70 3.59 -10.99
C THR A 335 -9.23 2.57 -11.97
N TYR A 336 -10.49 2.71 -12.34
CA TYR A 336 -11.21 1.77 -13.18
C TYR A 336 -11.63 2.40 -14.50
N GLU A 337 -11.70 1.57 -15.55
CA GLU A 337 -12.60 1.77 -16.69
C GLU A 337 -13.85 0.93 -16.41
N ILE A 338 -15.03 1.53 -16.47
CA ILE A 338 -16.31 0.86 -16.17
C ILE A 338 -17.31 1.13 -17.30
N LEU A 339 -17.83 0.06 -17.90
CA LEU A 339 -18.95 0.11 -18.84
C LEU A 339 -20.27 0.02 -18.07
N THR A 340 -21.02 1.11 -18.02
CA THR A 340 -22.31 1.19 -17.33
C THR A 340 -23.09 2.40 -17.83
N GLU A 341 -24.40 2.45 -17.61
CA GLU A 341 -25.22 3.62 -17.96
C GLU A 341 -24.81 4.85 -17.12
N ASP A 342 -24.65 4.67 -15.81
CA ASP A 342 -24.30 5.75 -14.89
C ASP A 342 -23.64 5.24 -13.61
N VAL A 343 -22.31 5.42 -13.53
CA VAL A 343 -21.53 4.99 -12.37
C VAL A 343 -21.95 5.69 -11.08
N TYR A 344 -22.44 6.93 -11.15
CA TYR A 344 -22.89 7.67 -9.96
C TYR A 344 -24.21 7.09 -9.45
N ARG A 345 -25.13 6.72 -10.35
CA ARG A 345 -26.34 5.98 -9.97
C ARG A 345 -25.98 4.66 -9.30
N ASP A 346 -25.02 3.92 -9.86
CA ASP A 346 -24.56 2.66 -9.31
C ASP A 346 -23.95 2.81 -7.91
N MET A 347 -23.16 3.86 -7.69
CA MET A 347 -22.58 4.20 -6.37
C MET A 347 -23.65 4.59 -5.34
N SER A 348 -24.79 5.13 -5.77
CA SER A 348 -25.89 5.52 -4.86
C SER A 348 -26.51 4.34 -4.10
N PHE A 349 -26.45 3.12 -4.66
CA PHE A 349 -26.93 1.92 -3.97
C PHE A 349 -25.97 1.43 -2.87
N HIS A 350 -24.73 1.92 -2.88
CA HIS A 350 -23.66 1.49 -1.98
C HIS A 350 -22.99 2.67 -1.25
N MET A 351 -23.76 3.72 -0.94
CA MET A 351 -23.24 4.95 -0.32
C MET A 351 -22.39 4.70 0.94
N HIS A 352 -22.64 3.63 1.70
CA HIS A 352 -21.87 3.28 2.89
C HIS A 352 -20.38 2.98 2.61
N LEU A 353 -20.02 2.62 1.37
CA LEU A 353 -18.64 2.36 0.96
C LEU A 353 -17.91 3.62 0.49
N TYR A 354 -18.64 4.68 0.12
CA TYR A 354 -18.08 5.85 -0.54
C TYR A 354 -18.08 7.10 0.34
N ASP A 355 -17.03 7.90 0.23
CA ASP A 355 -16.99 9.27 0.76
C ASP A 355 -17.19 10.28 -0.37
N MET A 356 -18.40 10.86 -0.42
CA MET A 356 -18.82 11.85 -1.42
C MET A 356 -18.87 13.26 -0.84
N SER A 357 -18.20 13.50 0.28
CA SER A 357 -18.28 14.78 0.99
C SER A 357 -17.56 15.94 0.30
N ASP A 358 -16.68 15.63 -0.66
CA ASP A 358 -15.97 16.61 -1.49
C ASP A 358 -16.71 16.91 -2.82
N TYR A 359 -17.86 16.27 -3.07
CA TYR A 359 -18.68 16.57 -4.26
C TYR A 359 -19.25 17.99 -4.18
N PRO A 360 -19.56 18.62 -5.33
CA PRO A 360 -20.32 19.86 -5.35
C PRO A 360 -21.63 19.70 -4.57
N LYS A 361 -21.99 20.69 -3.74
CA LYS A 361 -23.24 20.64 -2.94
C LYS A 361 -24.52 20.46 -3.78
N THR A 362 -24.45 20.83 -5.06
CA THR A 362 -25.54 20.67 -6.04
C THR A 362 -25.62 19.26 -6.62
N HIS A 363 -24.60 18.41 -6.42
CA HIS A 363 -24.56 17.05 -6.94
C HIS A 363 -25.47 16.13 -6.13
N ALA A 364 -26.25 15.27 -6.80
CA ALA A 364 -27.25 14.41 -6.15
C ALA A 364 -26.67 13.47 -5.07
N LEU A 365 -25.41 13.03 -5.24
CA LEU A 365 -24.71 12.16 -4.28
C LEU A 365 -23.96 12.89 -3.17
N TYR A 366 -23.97 14.23 -3.15
CA TYR A 366 -23.28 14.98 -2.09
C TYR A 366 -23.80 14.56 -0.73
N SER A 367 -22.91 14.04 0.12
CA SER A 367 -23.23 13.67 1.49
C SER A 367 -22.02 13.79 2.39
N ILE A 368 -22.23 14.36 3.58
CA ILE A 368 -21.20 14.47 4.62
C ILE A 368 -21.18 13.25 5.57
N SER A 369 -22.04 12.25 5.35
CA SER A 369 -22.18 11.09 6.25
C SER A 369 -20.89 10.30 6.43
N ASN A 370 -20.10 10.16 5.36
CA ASN A 370 -18.82 9.45 5.35
C ASN A 370 -17.60 10.38 5.26
N LYS A 371 -17.76 11.68 5.55
CA LYS A 371 -16.68 12.66 5.43
C LYS A 371 -15.43 12.23 6.21
N LYS A 372 -14.35 11.93 5.47
CA LYS A 372 -13.07 11.41 5.99
C LYS A 372 -13.20 10.12 6.80
N LYS A 373 -14.30 9.37 6.65
CA LYS A 373 -14.50 8.09 7.34
C LYS A 373 -13.44 7.11 6.83
N ILE A 374 -12.65 6.57 7.75
CA ILE A 374 -11.54 5.68 7.42
C ILE A 374 -12.04 4.42 6.70
N GLY A 375 -11.32 4.01 5.65
CA GLY A 375 -11.66 2.84 4.83
C GLY A 375 -12.75 3.07 3.79
N CYS A 376 -13.52 4.16 3.82
CA CYS A 376 -14.39 4.52 2.70
C CYS A 376 -13.55 4.97 1.49
N PHE A 377 -14.06 4.74 0.29
CA PHE A 377 -13.43 5.16 -0.95
C PHE A 377 -13.99 6.51 -1.40
N LYS A 378 -13.13 7.51 -1.54
CA LYS A 378 -13.51 8.80 -2.15
C LYS A 378 -13.18 8.78 -3.64
N ASP A 379 -13.99 9.49 -4.43
CA ASP A 379 -13.64 9.82 -5.80
C ASP A 379 -12.72 11.05 -5.81
N GLU A 380 -11.46 10.82 -6.19
CA GLU A 380 -10.40 11.84 -6.20
C GLU A 380 -10.69 13.02 -7.11
N MET A 381 -11.56 12.84 -8.12
CA MET A 381 -11.93 13.91 -9.04
C MET A 381 -13.17 14.68 -8.59
N SER A 382 -13.77 14.32 -7.45
CA SER A 382 -14.92 15.04 -6.86
C SER A 382 -16.04 15.26 -7.88
N SER A 383 -16.49 14.18 -8.55
CA SER A 383 -17.49 14.15 -9.64
C SER A 383 -17.06 14.77 -10.98
N LYS A 384 -15.83 15.27 -11.12
CA LYS A 384 -15.33 15.74 -12.42
C LYS A 384 -15.03 14.57 -13.33
N ALA A 385 -15.70 14.53 -14.48
CA ALA A 385 -15.53 13.46 -15.45
C ALA A 385 -14.10 13.44 -16.03
N ILE A 386 -13.47 12.26 -15.95
CA ILE A 386 -12.18 11.98 -16.58
C ILE A 386 -12.44 11.59 -18.03
N LEU A 387 -11.81 12.32 -18.96
CA LEU A 387 -11.87 12.07 -20.39
C LEU A 387 -10.86 11.01 -20.83
N GLU A 388 -9.61 11.08 -20.38
CA GLU A 388 -8.55 10.18 -20.80
C GLU A 388 -7.59 9.83 -19.66
N PHE A 389 -7.16 8.57 -19.63
CA PHE A 389 -6.11 8.07 -18.77
C PHE A 389 -4.94 7.55 -19.60
N ILE A 390 -3.71 7.83 -19.16
CA ILE A 390 -2.47 7.26 -19.72
C ILE A 390 -1.56 6.81 -18.59
N GLY A 391 -1.24 5.51 -18.56
CA GLY A 391 -0.29 4.91 -17.63
C GLY A 391 0.97 4.44 -18.34
N LEU A 392 2.14 4.84 -17.84
CA LEU A 392 3.44 4.44 -18.42
C LEU A 392 4.12 3.35 -17.59
N ARG A 393 4.18 3.54 -16.27
CA ARG A 393 4.72 2.59 -15.29
C ARG A 393 4.13 2.89 -13.92
N ALA A 394 4.32 1.98 -12.96
CA ALA A 394 3.92 2.20 -11.57
C ALA A 394 4.35 3.61 -11.11
N LYS A 395 3.42 4.36 -10.50
CA LYS A 395 3.62 5.74 -10.01
C LYS A 395 3.93 6.78 -11.09
N MET A 396 3.58 6.51 -12.35
CA MET A 396 3.76 7.42 -13.48
C MET A 396 2.59 7.32 -14.47
N TYR A 397 1.64 8.24 -14.33
CA TYR A 397 0.41 8.28 -15.11
C TYR A 397 -0.14 9.71 -15.23
N SER A 398 -1.07 9.91 -16.16
CA SER A 398 -1.76 11.17 -16.36
C SER A 398 -3.25 10.96 -16.62
N LEU A 399 -4.05 11.88 -16.09
CA LEU A 399 -5.49 12.00 -16.28
C LEU A 399 -5.80 13.33 -16.98
N LEU A 400 -6.67 13.29 -17.97
CA LEU A 400 -7.23 14.46 -18.64
C LEU A 400 -8.70 14.58 -18.24
N LEU A 401 -9.08 15.77 -17.76
CA LEU A 401 -10.46 16.11 -17.44
C LEU A 401 -11.12 16.88 -18.61
N ASP A 402 -12.44 16.86 -18.69
CA ASP A 402 -13.22 17.47 -19.79
C ASP A 402 -13.05 19.01 -19.90
N GLU A 403 -12.66 19.68 -18.82
CA GLU A 403 -12.31 21.12 -18.81
C GLU A 403 -10.91 21.40 -19.37
N MET A 404 -10.27 20.43 -20.02
CA MET A 404 -8.86 20.46 -20.47
C MET A 404 -7.83 20.67 -19.35
N LEU A 405 -8.22 20.47 -18.09
CA LEU A 405 -7.30 20.36 -16.98
C LEU A 405 -6.61 18.99 -17.03
N SER A 406 -5.28 18.97 -17.02
CA SER A 406 -4.51 17.72 -16.96
C SER A 406 -3.85 17.56 -15.60
N ILE A 407 -3.97 16.38 -15.02
CA ILE A 407 -3.25 15.95 -13.84
C ILE A 407 -2.18 14.96 -14.30
N ALA A 408 -0.91 15.26 -14.01
CA ALA A 408 0.20 14.37 -14.32
C ALA A 408 0.95 14.05 -13.02
N ILE A 409 1.08 12.76 -12.72
CA ILE A 409 1.76 12.28 -11.51
C ILE A 409 3.02 11.52 -11.92
N LYS A 410 4.15 11.94 -11.33
CA LYS A 410 5.45 11.28 -11.47
C LYS A 410 6.16 11.29 -10.10
N MET A 411 6.28 10.15 -9.45
CA MET A 411 7.14 10.06 -8.24
C MET A 411 8.63 9.92 -8.61
N GLY A 412 9.48 10.71 -7.94
CA GLY A 412 10.95 10.66 -8.06
C GLY A 412 11.66 12.03 -8.10
N SER A 413 10.93 13.13 -8.25
CA SER A 413 11.44 14.50 -8.11
C SER A 413 10.96 15.08 -6.78
N LYS A 414 11.90 15.40 -5.87
CA LYS A 414 11.63 15.92 -4.52
C LYS A 414 11.04 17.34 -4.48
N ASN A 415 10.69 17.91 -5.62
CA ASN A 415 9.93 19.15 -5.74
C ASN A 415 8.75 18.88 -6.67
N LEU A 416 7.57 19.38 -6.31
CA LEU A 416 6.47 19.65 -7.23
C LEU A 416 6.94 20.72 -8.24
N ASP A 417 7.87 20.38 -9.13
CA ASP A 417 7.96 21.06 -10.41
C ASP A 417 6.90 20.43 -11.32
N VAL A 418 5.64 20.75 -11.02
CA VAL A 418 4.52 20.61 -11.95
C VAL A 418 4.67 21.71 -13.01
N LYS A 419 5.83 21.78 -13.68
CA LYS A 419 5.92 22.44 -14.97
C LYS A 419 5.36 21.47 -15.99
N ALA A 420 4.04 21.48 -16.11
CA ALA A 420 3.26 21.01 -17.26
C ALA A 420 3.99 20.00 -18.14
N VAL A 421 4.15 18.77 -17.66
CA VAL A 421 4.22 17.65 -18.60
C VAL A 421 2.79 17.51 -19.10
N LEU A 422 2.48 18.25 -20.16
CA LEU A 422 1.18 18.22 -20.81
C LEU A 422 0.78 16.76 -21.02
N HIS A 423 -0.51 16.43 -20.84
CA HIS A 423 -1.04 15.12 -21.17
C HIS A 423 -0.61 14.67 -22.59
N THR A 424 -0.45 15.62 -23.51
CA THR A 424 0.10 15.43 -24.86
C THR A 424 1.53 14.88 -24.88
N LYS A 425 2.39 15.17 -23.89
CA LYS A 425 3.72 14.55 -23.77
C LYS A 425 3.65 13.10 -23.29
N PHE A 426 2.63 12.74 -22.49
CA PHE A 426 2.36 11.34 -22.17
C PHE A 426 1.83 10.60 -23.40
N GLN A 427 0.95 11.23 -24.18
CA GLN A 427 0.53 10.72 -25.50
C GLN A 427 1.72 10.59 -26.46
N SER A 428 2.63 11.57 -26.50
CA SER A 428 3.85 11.56 -27.33
C SER A 428 4.86 10.52 -26.87
N SER A 429 4.91 10.19 -25.58
CA SER A 429 5.74 9.10 -25.06
C SER A 429 5.20 7.71 -25.45
N LYS A 430 3.95 7.64 -25.94
CA LYS A 430 3.43 6.50 -26.71
C LYS A 430 3.64 6.63 -28.23
N THR A 431 3.65 7.84 -28.79
CA THR A 431 3.68 8.09 -30.24
C THR A 431 5.06 8.43 -30.83
N ASN A 432 6.08 8.69 -30.01
CA ASN A 432 7.49 8.70 -30.44
C ASN A 432 7.95 7.23 -30.61
N ARG A 433 7.50 6.60 -31.71
CA ARG A 433 7.91 5.32 -32.35
C ARG A 433 8.37 4.21 -31.37
N PHE A 434 7.68 3.07 -31.21
CA PHE A 434 7.14 2.14 -32.22
C PHE A 434 6.01 1.29 -31.63
#